data_AF-A0A0T6ZXZ7-F1
#
_entry.id   AF-A0A0T6ZXZ7-F1
#
_cell.length_a   1.000
_cell.length_b   1.000
_cell.length_c   1.000
_cell.angle_alpha   90.00
_cell.angle_beta   90.00
_cell.angle_gamma   90.00
#
_symmetry.space_group_name_H-M   'P 1'
#
loop_
_entity.id
_entity.type
_entity.pdbx_description
1 polymer ?
#
loop_
_entity_poly.entity_id
_entity_poly.type
_entity_poly.pdbx_seq_one_letter_code
_entity_poly.pdbx_strand_id
1 'polypeptide(L)' 'DMPAMTMVFRVKDDALLEKLKEGASVEFVAERIDGKLTVTEVK' A
#
# COMPACT_ATOMS: atom_id res chain seq x y z
N ASP A 1 -4.28 -7.31 -16.15
CA ASP A 1 -4.73 -5.94 -16.38
C ASP A 1 -5.31 -5.30 -15.13
N MET A 2 -4.53 -4.42 -14.49
CA MET A 2 -5.07 -3.39 -13.58
C MET A 2 -4.61 -2.05 -14.15
N PRO A 3 -5.51 -1.26 -14.77
CA PRO A 3 -5.17 0.08 -15.22
C PRO A 3 -4.93 1.00 -14.02
N ALA A 4 -4.37 2.18 -14.25
CA ALA A 4 -4.21 3.18 -13.19
C ALA A 4 -5.58 3.50 -12.56
N MET A 5 -5.73 3.20 -11.27
CA MET A 5 -6.97 3.37 -10.52
C MET A 5 -6.69 3.68 -9.04
N THR A 6 -7.66 4.30 -8.36
CA THR A 6 -7.58 4.48 -6.90
C THR A 6 -8.03 3.18 -6.22
N MET A 7 -7.21 2.66 -5.31
CA MET A 7 -7.48 1.42 -4.57
C MET A 7 -7.28 1.64 -3.07
N VAL A 8 -7.92 0.79 -2.28
CA VAL A 8 -7.73 0.75 -0.83
C VAL A 8 -6.80 -0.40 -0.48
N PHE A 9 -5.65 -0.06 0.09
CA PHE A 9 -4.70 -1.03 0.63
C PHE A 9 -4.74 -0.96 2.16
N ARG A 10 -4.69 -2.13 2.81
CA ARG A 10 -4.48 -2.20 4.26
C ARG A 10 -3.01 -2.10 4.56
N VAL A 11 -2.66 -1.47 5.67
CA VAL A 11 -1.31 -1.47 6.22
C VAL A 11 -1.38 -2.22 7.55
N LYS A 12 -0.43 -3.11 7.80
CA LYS A 12 -0.33 -3.84 9.09
C LYS A 12 0.58 -3.14 10.09
N ASP A 13 1.53 -2.36 9.60
CA ASP A 13 2.51 -1.66 10.42
C ASP A 13 2.30 -0.15 10.31
N ASP A 14 1.87 0.47 11.42
CA ASP A 14 1.61 1.90 11.48
C ASP A 14 2.88 2.73 11.22
N ALA A 15 4.08 2.18 11.48
CA ALA A 15 5.35 2.85 11.19
C ALA A 15 5.59 3.02 9.68
N LEU A 16 4.96 2.20 8.83
CA LEU A 16 4.96 2.41 7.38
C LEU A 16 4.10 3.62 7.00
N LEU A 17 2.94 3.80 7.65
CA LEU A 17 2.07 4.94 7.40
C LEU A 17 2.72 6.26 7.82
N GLU A 18 3.46 6.29 8.93
CA GLU A 18 4.15 7.51 9.39
C GLU A 18 5.22 8.02 8.41
N LYS A 19 5.79 7.13 7.59
CA LYS A 19 6.78 7.48 6.55
C LYS A 19 6.11 7.95 5.25
N LEU A 20 4.81 7.74 5.11
CA LEU A 20 4.04 8.11 3.93
C LEU A 20 3.41 9.48 4.13
N LYS A 21 3.39 10.28 3.06
CA LYS A 21 2.76 11.60 3.05
C LYS A 21 1.80 11.71 1.89
N GLU A 22 0.65 12.34 2.13
CA GLU A 22 -0.32 12.64 1.07
C GLU A 22 0.33 13.42 -0.08
N GLY A 23 0.02 13.01 -1.31
CA GLY A 23 0.58 13.59 -2.53
C GLY A 23 2.01 13.16 -2.87
N ALA A 24 2.66 12.35 -2.03
CA ALA A 24 3.97 11.79 -2.36
C ALA A 24 3.83 10.59 -3.30
N SER A 25 4.71 10.53 -4.30
CA SER A 25 4.88 9.34 -5.14
C SER A 25 5.73 8.33 -4.39
N VAL A 26 5.20 7.13 -4.20
CA VAL A 26 5.86 6.04 -3.47
C VAL A 26 5.72 4.73 -4.23
N GLU A 27 6.69 3.84 -4.07
CA GLU A 27 6.63 2.47 -4.59
C GLU A 27 6.46 1.52 -3.41
N PHE A 28 5.50 0.61 -3.50
CA PHE A 28 5.22 -0.34 -2.42
C PHE A 28 4.88 -1.70 -2.98
N VAL A 29 5.15 -2.73 -2.19
CA VAL A 29 4.77 -4.11 -2.46
C VAL A 29 3.50 -4.39 -1.67
N ALA A 30 2.48 -4.89 -2.36
CA ALA A 30 1.23 -5.31 -1.74
C ALA A 30 0.94 -6.77 -2.08
N GLU A 31 0.52 -7.51 -1.07
CA GLU A 31 0.15 -8.92 -1.17
C GLU A 31 -1.32 -9.12 -0.79
N ARG A 32 -1.93 -10.17 -1.35
CA ARG A 32 -3.32 -10.51 -1.04
C ARG A 32 -3.37 -11.47 0.14
N ILE A 33 -3.66 -10.93 1.32
CA ILE A 33 -3.78 -11.68 2.57
C ILE A 33 -5.26 -11.75 2.95
N ASP A 34 -5.80 -12.95 3.14
CA ASP A 34 -7.22 -13.17 3.46
C ASP A 34 -8.19 -12.49 2.46
N GLY A 35 -7.82 -12.50 1.18
CA GLY A 35 -8.59 -11.88 0.11
C GLY A 35 -8.45 -10.35 0.00
N LYS A 36 -7.64 -9.72 0.87
CA LYS A 36 -7.48 -8.26 0.99
C LYS A 36 -6.08 -7.83 0.57
N LEU A 37 -5.97 -6.75 -0.19
CA LEU A 37 -4.69 -6.16 -0.56
C LEU A 37 -4.06 -5.47 0.65
N THR A 38 -2.89 -5.94 1.04
CA THR A 38 -2.16 -5.49 2.23
C THR A 38 -0.74 -5.09 1.81
N VAL A 39 -0.33 -3.87 2.17
CA VAL A 39 1.04 -3.41 1.96
C VAL A 39 1.97 -4.18 2.90
N THR A 40 2.98 -4.81 2.34
CA THR A 40 3.99 -5.58 3.08
C THR A 40 5.34 -4.90 3.09
N GLU A 41 5.64 -4.09 2.08
CA GLU A 41 6.88 -3.32 1.98
C GLU A 41 6.63 -1.97 1.31
N VAL A 42 7.32 -0.93 1.77
CA VAL A 42 7.37 0.38 1.11
C VAL A 42 8.84 0.66 0.81
N LYS A 43 9.15 0.97 -0.45
CA LYS A 43 10.51 1.34 -0.89
C LYS A 43 10.80 2.82 -0.64
#